data_AF-A0AAW9PRP7-F1
#
_entry.id   AF-A0AAW9PRP7-F1
#
_cell.length_a   1.000
_cell.length_b   1.000
_cell.length_c   1.000
_cell.angle_alpha   90.00
_cell.angle_beta   90.00
_cell.angle_gamma   90.00
#
_symmetry.space_group_name_H-M   'P 1'
#
loop_
_entity.id
_entity.type
_entity.pdbx_description
1 polymer ?
#
loop_
_entity_poly.entity_id
_entity_poly.type
_entity_poly.pdbx_seq_one_letter_code
_entity_poly.pdbx_strand_id
1 'polypeptide(L)'
;MIDNICKFLAETFPTDFANWLLGKAILLTKLEPSELSVEPIRADAVIFLESAEIILHIEFQTEPNQNIPFRMADYRLRLYRKFPDKQIHQVVIYLTPSQSPLVYETTFNIGTLNHQFNAIRLWEQPTEIFQRYQGLFPFATLSQTQNPEETLKQVARQIENIADKQVQSNVAASTAIIELLGNKNKLWTGFSSS
;
A
#
# COMPACT_ATOMS: atom_id res chain seq x y z
N MET A 1 8.78 -0.59 10.50
CA MET A 1 7.65 -0.51 11.46
C MET A 1 6.36 -0.16 10.73
N ILE A 2 6.30 0.98 10.02
CA ILE A 2 5.14 1.33 9.17
C ILE A 2 4.88 0.26 8.11
N ASP A 3 5.94 -0.24 7.47
CA ASP A 3 5.83 -1.26 6.42
C ASP A 3 5.15 -2.55 6.92
N ASN A 4 5.50 -3.01 8.12
CA ASN A 4 4.89 -4.18 8.75
C ASN A 4 3.40 -3.97 9.04
N ILE A 5 2.99 -2.75 9.41
CA ILE A 5 1.58 -2.42 9.66
C ILE A 5 0.80 -2.41 8.35
N CYS A 6 1.40 -1.85 7.28
CA CYS A 6 0.76 -1.84 5.97
C CYS A 6 0.57 -3.27 5.43
N LYS A 7 1.58 -4.12 5.60
CA LYS A 7 1.46 -5.56 5.29
C LYS A 7 0.39 -6.24 6.13
N PHE A 8 0.39 -6.00 7.44
CA PHE A 8 -0.62 -6.54 8.34
C PHE A 8 -2.04 -6.15 7.91
N LEU A 9 -2.26 -4.89 7.53
CA LEU A 9 -3.56 -4.43 7.03
C LEU A 9 -3.94 -5.11 5.72
N ALA A 10 -3.02 -5.21 4.75
CA ALA A 10 -3.27 -5.91 3.49
C ALA A 10 -3.53 -7.41 3.66
N GLU A 11 -2.85 -8.06 4.62
CA GLU A 11 -3.04 -9.48 4.98
C GLU A 11 -4.36 -9.72 5.73
N THR A 12 -4.75 -8.79 6.61
CA THR A 12 -5.97 -8.90 7.43
C THR A 12 -7.23 -8.53 6.64
N PHE A 13 -7.12 -7.58 5.71
CA PHE A 13 -8.24 -7.06 4.92
C PHE A 13 -8.01 -7.22 3.40
N PRO A 14 -7.71 -8.44 2.91
CA PRO A 14 -7.34 -8.65 1.51
C PRO A 14 -8.46 -8.26 0.53
N THR A 15 -9.73 -8.43 0.94
CA THR A 15 -10.89 -8.06 0.12
C THR A 15 -11.05 -6.53 0.00
N ASP A 16 -10.71 -5.78 1.04
CA ASP A 16 -10.77 -4.31 1.01
C ASP A 16 -9.70 -3.75 0.05
N PHE A 17 -8.50 -4.31 0.11
CA PHE A 17 -7.42 -3.98 -0.83
C PHE A 17 -7.73 -4.44 -2.26
N ALA A 18 -8.39 -5.59 -2.46
CA ALA A 18 -8.86 -6.01 -3.78
C ALA A 18 -9.90 -5.05 -4.35
N ASN A 19 -10.88 -4.61 -3.55
CA ASN A 19 -11.86 -3.62 -3.96
C ASN A 19 -11.20 -2.31 -4.39
N TRP A 20 -10.20 -1.86 -3.64
CA TRP A 20 -9.49 -0.62 -3.94
C TRP A 20 -8.59 -0.73 -5.17
N LEU A 21 -7.74 -1.75 -5.24
CA LEU A 21 -6.66 -1.84 -6.22
C LEU A 21 -7.05 -2.58 -7.51
N LEU A 22 -8.06 -3.44 -7.46
CA LEU A 22 -8.54 -4.23 -8.59
C LEU A 22 -9.96 -3.84 -9.04
N GLY A 23 -10.67 -3.02 -8.26
CA GLY A 23 -12.05 -2.62 -8.54
C GLY A 23 -13.08 -3.73 -8.34
N LYS A 24 -12.69 -4.86 -7.74
CA LYS A 24 -13.57 -6.01 -7.49
C LYS A 24 -13.25 -6.67 -6.15
N ALA A 25 -14.28 -7.08 -5.43
CA ALA A 25 -14.16 -7.86 -4.21
C ALA A 25 -13.73 -9.29 -4.55
N ILE A 26 -12.42 -9.55 -4.50
CA ILE A 26 -11.85 -10.90 -4.65
C ILE A 26 -11.38 -11.37 -3.29
N LEU A 27 -11.70 -12.62 -2.96
CA LEU A 27 -11.07 -13.29 -1.82
C LEU A 27 -9.63 -13.61 -2.19
N LEU A 28 -8.69 -12.90 -1.58
CA LEU A 28 -7.26 -13.16 -1.73
C LEU A 28 -6.71 -13.75 -0.43
N THR A 29 -5.74 -14.66 -0.56
CA THR A 29 -4.95 -15.21 0.53
C THR A 29 -3.50 -14.78 0.38
N LYS A 30 -2.74 -14.71 1.47
CA LYS A 30 -1.34 -14.37 1.40
C LYS A 30 -0.53 -15.45 0.69
N LEU A 31 0.37 -15.02 -0.18
CA LEU A 31 1.42 -15.82 -0.80
C LEU A 31 2.75 -15.52 -0.09
N GLU A 32 3.38 -16.53 0.50
CA GLU A 32 4.57 -16.31 1.32
C GLU A 32 5.81 -16.01 0.45
N PRO A 33 6.68 -15.03 0.80
CA PRO A 33 7.85 -14.69 0.00
C PRO A 33 8.87 -15.83 -0.19
N SER A 34 8.95 -16.77 0.76
CA SER A 34 9.75 -18.00 0.63
C SER A 34 9.31 -18.81 -0.58
N GLU A 35 8.04 -18.72 -0.95
CA GLU A 35 7.50 -19.31 -2.16
C GLU A 35 7.93 -18.58 -3.43
N LEU A 36 8.79 -17.54 -3.40
CA LEU A 36 9.28 -16.85 -4.61
C LEU A 36 10.78 -17.08 -4.91
N SER A 37 11.52 -17.74 -4.01
CA SER A 37 12.96 -18.08 -4.11
C SER A 37 13.95 -16.92 -4.37
N VAL A 38 15.14 -17.05 -3.77
CA VAL A 38 16.21 -16.05 -3.58
C VAL A 38 15.80 -14.95 -2.59
N GLU A 39 16.66 -14.71 -1.59
CA GLU A 39 16.46 -13.72 -0.52
C GLU A 39 15.74 -12.46 -1.05
N PRO A 40 14.61 -12.04 -0.45
CA PRO A 40 13.90 -10.86 -0.89
C PRO A 40 14.86 -9.67 -0.85
N ILE A 41 14.93 -8.90 -1.94
CA ILE A 41 15.85 -7.76 -2.05
C ILE A 41 15.65 -6.80 -0.86
N ARG A 42 14.41 -6.66 -0.35
CA ARG A 42 14.01 -6.26 1.01
C ARG A 42 12.58 -6.74 1.29
N ALA A 43 12.34 -7.54 2.33
CA ALA A 43 11.04 -8.19 2.59
C ALA A 43 10.02 -7.32 3.36
N ASP A 44 10.46 -6.20 3.94
CA ASP A 44 9.69 -5.53 5.00
C ASP A 44 8.49 -4.72 4.46
N ALA A 45 8.53 -4.32 3.19
CA ALA A 45 7.52 -3.48 2.55
C ALA A 45 6.66 -4.17 1.47
N VAL A 46 6.94 -5.45 1.20
CA VAL A 46 6.28 -6.20 0.12
C VAL A 46 5.26 -7.20 0.69
N ILE A 47 4.11 -7.30 0.03
CA ILE A 47 3.13 -8.36 0.26
C ILE A 47 2.60 -8.87 -1.07
N PHE A 48 2.38 -10.18 -1.11
CA PHE A 48 1.73 -10.87 -2.23
C PHE A 48 0.43 -11.47 -1.72
N LEU A 49 -0.66 -11.15 -2.42
CA LEU A 49 -1.99 -11.70 -2.17
C LEU A 49 -2.43 -12.41 -3.45
N GLU A 50 -2.99 -13.61 -3.34
CA GLU A 50 -3.36 -14.41 -4.49
C GLU A 50 -4.77 -14.99 -4.41
N SER A 51 -5.29 -15.31 -5.59
CA SER A 51 -6.45 -16.17 -5.81
C SER A 51 -6.07 -17.24 -6.84
N ALA A 52 -7.05 -18.00 -7.34
CA ALA A 52 -6.82 -18.95 -8.42
C ALA A 52 -6.26 -18.29 -9.70
N GLU A 53 -6.74 -17.08 -10.03
CA GLU A 53 -6.45 -16.43 -11.32
C GLU A 53 -5.48 -15.25 -11.21
N ILE A 54 -5.40 -14.60 -10.05
CA ILE A 54 -4.69 -13.33 -9.88
C ILE A 54 -3.67 -13.40 -8.76
N ILE A 55 -2.53 -12.75 -8.96
CA ILE A 55 -1.63 -12.31 -7.90
C ILE A 55 -1.61 -10.78 -7.86
N LEU A 56 -1.90 -10.23 -6.69
CA LEU A 56 -1.75 -8.83 -6.34
C LEU A 56 -0.45 -8.66 -5.54
N HIS A 57 0.54 -8.02 -6.16
CA HIS A 57 1.79 -7.61 -5.56
C HIS A 57 1.68 -6.15 -5.11
N ILE A 58 1.79 -5.91 -3.82
CA ILE A 58 1.74 -4.57 -3.24
C ILE A 58 3.07 -4.27 -2.58
N GLU A 59 3.59 -3.09 -2.84
CA GLU A 59 4.78 -2.59 -2.19
C GLU A 59 4.56 -1.20 -1.59
N PHE A 60 4.73 -1.07 -0.28
CA PHE A 60 4.58 0.21 0.43
C PHE A 60 5.90 0.97 0.47
N GLN A 61 5.85 2.29 0.30
CA GLN A 61 7.04 3.16 0.34
C GLN A 61 6.76 4.41 1.17
N THR A 62 7.59 4.65 2.19
CA THR A 62 7.61 5.94 2.93
C THR A 62 8.59 6.94 2.35
N GLU A 63 9.49 6.51 1.46
CA GLU A 63 10.45 7.38 0.79
C GLU A 63 10.59 6.95 -0.67
N PRO A 64 10.89 7.86 -1.61
CA PRO A 64 11.15 7.50 -2.98
C PRO A 64 12.42 6.66 -3.10
N ASN A 65 12.40 5.65 -3.96
CA ASN A 65 13.53 4.75 -4.15
C ASN A 65 13.71 4.43 -5.64
N GLN A 66 14.90 4.76 -6.18
CA GLN A 66 15.24 4.57 -7.58
C GLN A 66 15.24 3.09 -8.04
N ASN A 67 15.33 2.15 -7.10
CA ASN A 67 15.36 0.72 -7.41
C ASN A 67 13.95 0.13 -7.57
N ILE A 68 12.88 0.91 -7.34
CA ILE A 68 11.50 0.43 -7.42
C ILE A 68 11.19 -0.17 -8.79
N PRO A 69 11.43 0.51 -9.93
CA PRO A 69 11.11 -0.08 -11.23
C PRO A 69 11.78 -1.44 -11.47
N PHE A 70 13.06 -1.55 -11.15
CA PHE A 70 13.79 -2.82 -11.30
C PHE A 70 13.21 -3.90 -10.39
N ARG A 71 12.87 -3.59 -9.14
CA ARG A 71 12.27 -4.56 -8.21
C ARG A 71 10.90 -5.03 -8.67
N MET A 72 10.08 -4.14 -9.22
CA MET A 72 8.79 -4.51 -9.80
C MET A 72 8.97 -5.50 -10.96
N ALA A 73 9.94 -5.24 -11.85
CA ALA A 73 10.27 -6.16 -12.94
C ALA A 73 10.86 -7.50 -12.45
N ASP A 74 11.75 -7.48 -11.44
CA ASP A 74 12.32 -8.69 -10.85
C ASP A 74 11.23 -9.57 -10.23
N TYR A 75 10.34 -9.00 -9.40
CA TYR A 75 9.22 -9.75 -8.86
C TYR A 75 8.25 -10.24 -9.93
N ARG A 76 8.02 -9.47 -11.01
CA ARG A 76 7.20 -9.92 -12.14
C ARG A 76 7.71 -11.23 -12.74
N LEU A 77 9.03 -11.31 -12.96
CA LEU A 77 9.69 -12.47 -13.54
C LEU A 77 9.73 -13.66 -12.56
N ARG A 78 9.98 -13.41 -11.27
CA ARG A 78 9.93 -14.45 -10.23
C ARG A 78 8.54 -15.07 -10.09
N LEU A 79 7.51 -14.24 -10.09
CA LEU A 79 6.13 -14.69 -10.03
C LEU A 79 5.75 -15.45 -11.30
N TYR A 80 6.10 -14.95 -12.49
CA TYR A 80 5.84 -15.66 -13.76
C TYR A 80 6.48 -17.06 -13.78
N ARG A 81 7.69 -17.20 -13.26
CA ARG A 81 8.38 -18.50 -13.21
C ARG A 81 7.61 -19.55 -12.41
N LYS A 82 6.87 -19.14 -11.38
CA LYS A 82 6.14 -20.06 -10.48
C LYS A 82 4.66 -20.17 -10.80
N PHE A 83 4.07 -19.09 -11.29
CA PHE A 83 2.65 -18.95 -11.57
C PHE A 83 2.46 -18.38 -12.98
N PRO A 84 2.87 -19.13 -14.04
CA PRO A 84 2.88 -18.61 -15.41
C PRO A 84 1.49 -18.24 -15.93
N ASP A 85 0.46 -18.94 -15.43
CA ASP A 85 -0.94 -18.78 -15.87
C ASP A 85 -1.71 -17.70 -15.08
N LYS A 86 -1.15 -17.17 -13.98
CA LYS A 86 -1.82 -16.15 -13.17
C LYS A 86 -1.60 -14.75 -13.73
N GLN A 87 -2.67 -13.96 -13.74
CA GLN A 87 -2.59 -12.53 -14.01
C GLN A 87 -1.91 -11.83 -12.84
N ILE A 88 -0.93 -10.98 -13.13
CA ILE A 88 -0.16 -10.27 -12.09
C ILE A 88 -0.48 -8.78 -12.13
N HIS A 89 -1.01 -8.28 -11.02
CA HIS A 89 -1.23 -6.86 -10.78
C HIS A 89 -0.19 -6.38 -9.78
N GLN A 90 0.61 -5.38 -10.17
CA GLN A 90 1.66 -4.86 -9.30
C GLN A 90 1.42 -3.37 -9.03
N VAL A 91 1.46 -3.01 -7.75
CA VAL A 91 1.17 -1.66 -7.28
C VAL A 91 2.20 -1.24 -6.23
N VAL A 92 2.80 -0.07 -6.42
CA VAL A 92 3.58 0.62 -5.39
C VAL A 92 2.69 1.67 -4.75
N ILE A 93 2.67 1.73 -3.43
CA ILE A 93 1.86 2.69 -2.66
C ILE A 93 2.81 3.58 -1.86
N TYR A 94 2.89 4.85 -2.24
CA TYR A 94 3.65 5.87 -1.51
C TYR A 94 2.79 6.49 -0.41
N LEU A 95 3.27 6.40 0.82
CA LEU A 95 2.55 6.79 2.03
C LEU A 95 2.74 8.27 2.40
N THR A 96 3.80 8.91 1.93
CA THR A 96 4.22 10.25 2.35
C THR A 96 4.46 11.16 1.14
N PRO A 97 4.00 12.43 1.19
CA PRO A 97 4.23 13.38 0.10
C PRO A 97 5.70 13.51 -0.27
N SER A 98 5.98 13.56 -1.57
CA SER A 98 7.33 13.76 -2.07
C SER A 98 7.33 14.59 -3.36
N GLN A 99 8.35 15.43 -3.49
CA GLN A 99 8.64 16.19 -4.71
C GLN A 99 9.55 15.42 -5.68
N SER A 100 10.01 14.22 -5.30
CA SER A 100 10.87 13.41 -6.16
C SER A 100 10.09 12.89 -7.38
N PRO A 101 10.61 13.00 -8.61
CA PRO A 101 9.96 12.42 -9.78
C PRO A 101 9.83 10.89 -9.69
N LEU A 102 10.65 10.24 -8.85
CA LEU A 102 10.64 8.79 -8.65
C LEU A 102 9.27 8.25 -8.19
N VAL A 103 8.44 9.04 -7.52
CA VAL A 103 7.10 8.62 -7.07
C VAL A 103 6.07 8.53 -8.22
N TYR A 104 6.43 8.99 -9.41
CA TYR A 104 5.64 8.91 -10.64
C TYR A 104 6.18 7.87 -11.62
N GLU A 105 7.34 7.27 -11.36
CA GLU A 105 7.89 6.23 -12.21
C GLU A 105 7.01 4.97 -12.17
N THR A 106 6.63 4.49 -13.35
CA THR A 106 5.72 3.35 -13.53
C THR A 106 6.27 2.33 -14.54
N THR A 107 7.50 2.51 -14.99
CA THR A 107 8.12 1.66 -16.01
C THR A 107 9.57 1.33 -15.67
N PHE A 108 9.97 0.09 -15.90
CA PHE A 108 11.36 -0.34 -15.96
C PHE A 108 11.72 -0.74 -17.39
N ASN A 109 12.73 -0.07 -17.96
CA ASN A 109 13.15 -0.28 -19.34
C ASN A 109 14.65 -0.59 -19.39
N ILE A 110 15.03 -1.71 -20.02
CA ILE A 110 16.42 -2.08 -20.29
C ILE A 110 16.52 -2.77 -21.65
N GLY A 111 17.15 -2.10 -22.63
CA GLY A 111 17.18 -2.56 -24.02
C GLY A 111 15.75 -2.75 -24.57
N THR A 112 15.40 -3.98 -24.94
CA THR A 112 14.05 -4.33 -25.42
C THR A 112 13.09 -4.79 -24.32
N LEU A 113 13.57 -4.99 -23.10
CA LEU A 113 12.73 -5.37 -21.97
C LEU A 113 12.04 -4.10 -21.44
N ASN A 114 10.70 -4.12 -21.48
CA ASN A 114 9.86 -3.07 -20.92
C ASN A 114 8.88 -3.71 -19.95
N HIS A 115 8.78 -3.16 -18.75
CA HIS A 115 7.86 -3.61 -17.73
C HIS A 115 7.10 -2.43 -17.14
N GLN A 116 5.78 -2.52 -17.09
CA GLN A 116 4.91 -1.50 -16.51
C GLN A 116 4.26 -2.00 -15.21
N PHE A 117 4.13 -1.11 -14.24
CA PHE A 117 3.44 -1.32 -12.98
C PHE A 117 2.65 -0.06 -12.59
N ASN A 118 1.84 -0.14 -11.54
CA ASN A 118 1.06 1.00 -11.05
C ASN A 118 1.75 1.67 -9.85
N ALA A 119 1.68 2.99 -9.78
CA ALA A 119 2.15 3.77 -8.64
C ALA A 119 1.01 4.64 -8.10
N ILE A 120 0.67 4.44 -6.83
CA ILE A 120 -0.34 5.20 -6.10
C ILE A 120 0.36 6.08 -5.07
N ARG A 121 0.01 7.36 -5.04
CA ARG A 121 0.48 8.33 -4.07
C ARG A 121 -0.69 8.73 -3.21
N LEU A 122 -0.68 8.38 -1.91
CA LEU A 122 -1.86 8.54 -1.06
C LEU A 122 -2.36 9.98 -1.05
N TRP A 123 -1.46 10.96 -0.98
CA TRP A 123 -1.79 12.39 -0.94
C TRP A 123 -2.47 12.95 -2.21
N GLU A 124 -2.57 12.15 -3.27
CA GLU A 124 -3.32 12.49 -4.49
C GLU A 124 -4.64 11.72 -4.62
N GLN A 125 -4.91 10.78 -3.70
CA GLN A 125 -6.11 9.97 -3.75
C GLN A 125 -7.25 10.65 -2.99
N PRO A 126 -8.50 10.59 -3.52
CA PRO A 126 -9.67 11.08 -2.81
C PRO A 126 -9.84 10.41 -1.44
N THR A 127 -10.12 11.21 -0.41
CA THR A 127 -10.25 10.75 0.99
C THR A 127 -11.34 9.69 1.14
N GLU A 128 -12.42 9.80 0.36
CA GLU A 128 -13.62 8.95 0.44
C GLU A 128 -13.31 7.48 0.15
N ILE A 129 -12.27 7.20 -0.66
CA ILE A 129 -11.81 5.84 -0.95
C ILE A 129 -11.40 5.13 0.36
N PHE A 130 -10.69 5.85 1.23
CA PHE A 130 -10.15 5.32 2.49
C PHE A 130 -11.15 5.35 3.64
N GLN A 131 -12.35 5.90 3.42
CA GLN A 131 -13.45 5.90 4.39
C GLN A 131 -14.52 4.85 4.07
N ARG A 132 -14.34 4.11 2.97
CA ARG A 132 -15.31 3.12 2.48
C ARG A 132 -15.12 1.73 3.05
N TYR A 133 -13.87 1.35 3.32
CA TYR A 133 -13.49 0.00 3.72
C TYR A 133 -12.65 0.04 4.99
N GLN A 134 -13.01 -0.77 5.99
CA GLN A 134 -12.39 -0.73 7.31
C GLN A 134 -10.87 -0.98 7.30
N GLY A 135 -10.39 -1.82 6.38
CA GLY A 135 -8.95 -2.08 6.20
C GLY A 135 -8.17 -0.90 5.63
N LEU A 136 -8.86 0.10 5.09
CA LEU A 136 -8.27 1.30 4.50
C LEU A 136 -8.35 2.54 5.40
N PHE A 137 -9.19 2.49 6.43
CA PHE A 137 -9.36 3.56 7.42
C PHE A 137 -8.01 4.13 7.94
N PRO A 138 -7.00 3.30 8.27
CA PRO A 138 -5.73 3.80 8.77
C PRO A 138 -4.98 4.75 7.83
N PHE A 139 -5.27 4.71 6.53
CA PHE A 139 -4.61 5.53 5.51
C PHE A 139 -5.32 6.85 5.22
N ALA A 140 -6.53 7.08 5.73
CA ALA A 140 -7.37 8.21 5.33
C ALA A 140 -6.72 9.58 5.60
N THR A 141 -5.96 9.74 6.68
CA THR A 141 -5.27 11.00 7.00
C THR A 141 -4.05 11.27 6.11
N LEU A 142 -3.56 10.27 5.37
CA LEU A 142 -2.49 10.38 4.39
C LEU A 142 -3.00 10.71 2.98
N SER A 143 -4.33 10.77 2.81
CA SER A 143 -4.98 11.02 1.52
C SER A 143 -4.98 12.51 1.12
N GLN A 144 -5.66 12.87 0.03
CA GLN A 144 -5.87 14.26 -0.40
C GLN A 144 -6.88 15.01 0.49
N THR A 145 -6.70 14.96 1.81
CA THR A 145 -7.57 15.65 2.76
C THR A 145 -7.10 17.08 3.02
N GLN A 146 -8.05 18.02 3.07
CA GLN A 146 -7.80 19.42 3.46
C GLN A 146 -7.77 19.60 4.98
N ASN A 147 -8.38 18.69 5.74
CA ASN A 147 -8.42 18.73 7.20
C ASN A 147 -8.16 17.34 7.79
N PRO A 148 -6.87 17.01 8.03
CA PRO A 148 -6.50 15.71 8.59
C PRO A 148 -7.06 15.45 9.99
N GLU A 149 -7.26 16.49 10.82
CA GLU A 149 -7.82 16.32 12.17
C GLU A 149 -9.29 15.90 12.11
N GLU A 150 -10.08 16.57 11.27
CA GLU A 150 -11.49 16.19 11.05
C GLU A 150 -11.60 14.82 10.37
N THR A 151 -10.72 14.52 9.42
CA THR A 151 -10.64 13.20 8.77
C THR A 151 -10.37 12.10 9.79
N LEU A 152 -9.44 12.33 10.72
CA LEU A 152 -9.13 11.40 11.80
C LEU A 152 -10.34 11.20 12.72
N LYS A 153 -11.06 12.28 13.09
CA LYS A 153 -12.28 12.20 13.92
C LYS A 153 -13.38 11.38 13.22
N GLN A 154 -13.57 11.57 11.92
CA GLN A 154 -14.55 10.82 11.15
C GLN A 154 -14.22 9.33 11.12
N VAL A 155 -12.96 8.99 10.83
CA VAL A 155 -12.50 7.60 10.81
C VAL A 155 -12.55 6.97 12.20
N ALA A 156 -12.18 7.68 13.25
CA ALA A 156 -12.28 7.19 14.63
C ALA A 156 -13.72 6.78 14.98
N ARG A 157 -14.71 7.60 14.62
CA ARG A 157 -16.14 7.26 14.80
C ARG A 157 -16.54 6.01 13.99
N GLN A 158 -16.02 5.85 12.78
CA GLN A 158 -16.27 4.64 11.98
C GLN A 158 -15.67 3.39 12.64
N ILE A 159 -14.45 3.50 13.18
CA ILE A 159 -13.76 2.43 13.91
C ILE A 159 -14.52 2.04 15.19
N GLU A 160 -15.05 3.01 15.93
CA GLU A 160 -15.87 2.78 17.14
C GLU A 160 -17.13 1.95 16.85
N ASN A 161 -17.66 2.02 15.63
CA ASN A 161 -18.84 1.28 15.18
C ASN A 161 -18.53 -0.14 14.66
N ILE A 162 -17.25 -0.55 14.62
CA ILE A 162 -16.88 -1.92 14.24
C ILE A 162 -17.34 -2.91 15.32
N ALA A 163 -18.17 -3.87 14.94
CA ALA A 163 -18.78 -4.83 15.86
C ALA A 163 -17.77 -5.82 16.46
N ASP A 164 -16.84 -6.33 15.64
CA ASP A 164 -15.79 -7.23 16.09
C ASP A 164 -14.72 -6.46 16.87
N LYS A 165 -14.55 -6.81 18.15
CA LYS A 165 -13.63 -6.11 19.06
C LYS A 165 -12.16 -6.29 18.69
N GLN A 166 -11.78 -7.43 18.13
CA GLN A 166 -10.41 -7.66 17.69
C GLN A 166 -10.12 -6.83 16.43
N VAL A 167 -11.03 -6.81 15.46
CA VAL A 167 -10.93 -5.98 14.25
C VAL A 167 -10.87 -4.50 14.63
N GLN A 168 -11.79 -4.05 15.49
CA GLN A 168 -11.83 -2.68 16.01
C GLN A 168 -10.48 -2.29 16.63
N SER A 169 -9.95 -3.12 17.53
CA SER A 169 -8.66 -2.86 18.20
C SER A 169 -7.49 -2.80 17.21
N ASN A 170 -7.43 -3.74 16.26
CA ASN A 170 -6.38 -3.81 15.26
C ASN A 170 -6.38 -2.57 14.34
N VAL A 171 -7.56 -2.15 13.87
CA VAL A 171 -7.71 -0.97 12.99
C VAL A 171 -7.40 0.32 13.76
N ALA A 172 -7.87 0.45 15.01
CA ALA A 172 -7.58 1.60 15.87
C ALA A 172 -6.07 1.75 16.12
N ALA A 173 -5.39 0.66 16.51
CA ALA A 173 -3.95 0.66 16.76
C ALA A 173 -3.16 1.01 15.49
N SER A 174 -3.53 0.43 14.35
CA SER A 174 -2.89 0.73 13.06
C SER A 174 -3.08 2.20 12.68
N THR A 175 -4.28 2.74 12.87
CA THR A 175 -4.60 4.16 12.61
C THR A 175 -3.72 5.09 13.46
N ALA A 176 -3.59 4.80 14.76
CA ALA A 176 -2.74 5.60 15.65
C ALA A 176 -1.27 5.61 15.21
N ILE A 177 -0.72 4.48 14.76
CA ILE A 177 0.68 4.41 14.34
C ILE A 177 0.90 5.10 12.98
N ILE A 178 -0.03 4.94 12.03
CA ILE A 178 0.07 5.60 10.72
C ILE A 178 -0.12 7.12 10.86
N GLU A 179 -0.94 7.58 11.79
CA GLU A 179 -1.11 9.01 12.09
C GLU A 179 0.22 9.68 12.49
N LEU A 180 1.06 8.98 13.26
CA LEU A 180 2.39 9.47 13.63
C LEU A 180 3.29 9.73 12.40
N LEU A 181 3.10 8.97 11.31
CA LEU A 181 3.80 9.22 10.04
C LEU A 181 3.32 10.53 9.41
N GLY A 182 2.00 10.74 9.35
CA GLY A 182 1.39 11.96 8.81
C GLY A 182 1.81 13.22 9.56
N ASN A 183 1.88 13.15 10.89
CA ASN A 183 2.28 14.28 11.73
C ASN A 183 3.77 14.65 11.61
N LYS A 184 4.65 13.66 11.46
CA LYS A 184 6.07 13.94 11.20
C LYS A 184 6.26 14.75 9.92
N ASN A 185 5.53 14.43 8.85
CA ASN A 185 5.66 15.15 7.58
C ASN A 185 5.24 16.62 7.69
N LYS A 186 4.19 16.93 8.46
CA LYS A 186 3.74 18.32 8.70
C LYS A 186 4.80 19.18 9.38
N LEU A 187 5.54 18.60 10.33
CA LEU A 187 6.60 19.31 11.04
C LEU A 187 7.75 19.67 10.09
N TRP A 188 8.11 18.81 9.14
CA TRP A 188 9.19 19.07 8.17
C TRP A 188 8.82 20.08 7.07
N THR A 189 7.56 20.08 6.62
CA THR A 189 7.08 21.08 5.63
C THR A 189 7.00 22.50 6.23
N GLY A 190 6.85 22.63 7.55
CA GLY A 190 6.83 23.93 8.22
C GLY A 190 8.19 24.63 8.34
N PHE A 191 9.30 23.91 8.15
CA PHE A 191 10.67 24.45 8.19
C PHE A 191 11.28 24.73 6.82
N SER A 192 10.58 24.42 5.73
CA SER A 192 11.06 24.62 4.34
C SER A 192 10.41 25.83 3.64
N SER A 193 9.61 26.60 4.37
CA SER A 193 8.96 27.84 3.90
C SER A 193 9.26 29.02 4.82
N SER A 194 10.54 29.29 5.07
CA SER A 194 11.05 30.49 5.75
C SER A 194 12.37 30.92 5.13
#